data_AF-A0A811ARK4-F1
#
_entry.id   AF-A0A811ARK4-F1
#
_cell.length_a   1.000
_cell.length_b   1.000
_cell.length_c   1.000
_cell.angle_alpha   90.00
_cell.angle_beta   90.00
_cell.angle_gamma   90.00
#
_symmetry.space_group_name_H-M   'P 1'
#
loop_
_entity.id
_entity.type
_entity.pdbx_description
1 polymer ?
#
loop_
_entity_poly.entity_id
_entity_poly.type
_entity_poly.pdbx_seq_one_letter_code
_entity_poly.pdbx_strand_id
1 'polypeptide(L)' 'MKALHFWDKHGISAASEAFGVSCRTLYWWRQLLIKGGPEGLIPHSKAPLVRRKSTGIPMC' A
#
# COMPACT_ATOMS: atom_id res chain seq x y z
N MET A 1 -0.06 -11.87 6.40
CA MET A 1 -0.80 -10.60 6.58
C MET A 1 -2.17 -10.90 7.21
N LYS A 2 -2.51 -10.34 8.39
CA LYS A 2 -3.73 -10.71 9.14
C LYS A 2 -5.04 -10.28 8.46
N ALA A 3 -5.06 -9.13 7.78
CA ALA A 3 -6.27 -8.62 7.11
C ALA A 3 -6.73 -9.48 5.92
N LEU A 4 -5.79 -10.02 5.13
CA LEU A 4 -6.11 -10.89 4.00
C LEU A 4 -6.65 -12.25 4.46
N HIS A 5 -6.08 -12.83 5.53
CA HIS A 5 -6.63 -14.06 6.14
C HIS A 5 -8.01 -13.85 6.76
N PHE A 6 -8.27 -12.66 7.32
CA PHE A 6 -9.58 -12.32 7.82
C PHE A 6 -10.61 -12.14 6.70
N TRP A 7 -10.21 -11.50 5.59
CA TRP A 7 -11.04 -11.39 4.39
C TRP A 7 -11.42 -12.78 3.85
N ASP A 8 -10.49 -13.73 3.78
CA ASP A 8 -10.78 -15.10 3.31
C ASP A 8 -11.90 -15.78 4.13
N LYS A 9 -11.94 -15.54 5.44
CA LYS A 9 -12.93 -16.14 6.34
C LYS A 9 -14.25 -15.38 6.45
N HIS A 10 -14.22 -14.04 6.37
CA HIS A 10 -15.37 -13.19 6.73
C HIS A 10 -15.89 -12.32 5.57
N GLY A 11 -15.19 -12.29 4.43
CA GLY A 11 -15.56 -11.46 3.29
C GLY A 11 -15.03 -10.02 3.36
N ILE A 12 -15.21 -9.28 2.26
CA ILE A 12 -14.58 -7.97 2.05
C ILE A 12 -15.18 -6.88 2.93
N SER A 13 -16.50 -6.86 3.12
CA SER A 13 -17.15 -5.83 3.95
C SER A 13 -16.74 -5.95 5.40
N ALA A 14 -16.72 -7.17 5.95
CA ALA A 14 -16.27 -7.42 7.32
C ALA A 14 -14.79 -7.04 7.50
N ALA A 15 -13.93 -7.35 6.51
CA ALA A 15 -12.53 -6.95 6.55
C ALA A 15 -12.35 -5.42 6.45
N SER A 16 -13.17 -4.75 5.64
CA SER A 16 -13.14 -3.29 5.53
C SER A 16 -13.49 -2.64 6.86
N GLU A 17 -14.53 -3.15 7.53
CA GLU A 17 -15.00 -2.64 8.82
C GLU A 17 -14.02 -2.95 9.97
N ALA A 18 -13.53 -4.19 10.06
CA ALA A 18 -12.63 -4.62 11.13
C ALA A 18 -11.26 -3.92 11.09
N PHE A 19 -10.76 -3.59 9.89
CA PHE A 19 -9.45 -2.97 9.71
C PHE A 19 -9.54 -1.47 9.39
N GLY A 20 -10.74 -0.90 9.25
CA GLY A 20 -10.95 0.51 8.94
C GLY A 20 -10.35 0.95 7.60
N VAL A 21 -10.17 0.02 6.65
CA VAL A 21 -9.58 0.29 5.33
C VAL A 21 -10.62 0.12 4.23
N SER A 22 -10.51 0.89 3.15
CA SER A 22 -11.43 0.78 2.02
C SER A 22 -11.33 -0.58 1.31
N CYS A 23 -12.42 -1.04 0.69
CA CYS A 23 -12.42 -2.21 -0.18
C CYS A 23 -11.34 -2.12 -1.29
N ARG A 24 -11.10 -0.92 -1.82
CA ARG A 24 -10.06 -0.67 -2.83
C ARG A 24 -8.67 -1.00 -2.31
N THR A 25 -8.37 -0.63 -1.06
CA THR A 25 -7.10 -0.94 -0.40
C THR A 25 -6.91 -2.45 -0.26
N LEU A 26 -7.96 -3.17 0.14
CA LEU A 26 -7.93 -4.64 0.27
C LEU A 26 -7.65 -5.31 -1.08
N TYR A 27 -8.36 -4.91 -2.14
CA TYR A 27 -8.11 -5.43 -3.49
C TYR A 27 -6.70 -5.13 -3.99
N TRP A 28 -6.18 -3.94 -3.71
CA TRP A 28 -4.82 -3.57 -4.08
C TRP A 28 -3.76 -4.43 -3.37
N TRP A 29 -3.95 -4.69 -2.08
CA TRP A 29 -3.10 -5.61 -1.31
C TRP A 29 -3.11 -7.03 -1.88
N ARG A 30 -4.27 -7.52 -2.34
CA ARG A 30 -4.39 -8.83 -2.99
C ARG A 30 -3.65 -8.86 -4.34
N GLN A 31 -3.74 -7.80 -5.14
CA GLN A 31 -2.97 -7.70 -6.39
C GLN A 31 -1.46 -7.68 -6.12
N LEU A 32 -1.00 -6.94 -5.11
CA LEU A 32 0.42 -6.92 -4.72
C LEU A 32 0.91 -8.32 -4.33
N LEU A 33 0.10 -9.06 -3.55
CA LEU A 33 0.41 -10.42 -3.16
C LEU A 33 0.54 -11.37 -4.37
N ILE A 34 -0.36 -11.25 -5.35
CA ILE A 34 -0.31 -12.07 -6.58
C ILE A 34 0.91 -11.71 -7.42
N LYS A 35 1.27 -10.43 -7.49
CA LYS A 35 2.34 -9.93 -8.37
C LYS A 35 3.74 -10.17 -7.81
N GLY A 36 3.93 -10.03 -6.50
CA GLY A 36 5.25 -10.01 -5.89
C GLY A 36 5.26 -10.66 -4.51
N GLY A 37 4.38 -11.64 -4.27
CA GLY A 37 4.40 -12.42 -3.04
C GLY A 37 4.18 -11.59 -1.77
N PRO A 38 4.52 -12.14 -0.60
CA PRO A 38 4.45 -11.42 0.67
C PRO A 38 5.39 -10.19 0.72
N GLU A 39 6.48 -10.18 -0.06
CA GLU A 39 7.42 -9.06 -0.13
C GLU A 39 6.81 -7.80 -0.76
N GLY A 40 5.87 -7.94 -1.70
CA GLY A 40 5.15 -6.81 -2.29
C GLY A 40 4.26 -6.03 -1.31
N LEU A 41 3.99 -6.59 -0.13
CA LEU A 41 3.23 -5.94 0.95
C LEU A 41 4.13 -5.24 1.98
N ILE A 42 5.45 -5.38 1.87
CA ILE A 42 6.39 -4.65 2.70
C ILE A 42 6.26 -3.16 2.33
N PRO A 43 6.03 -2.25 3.30
CA PRO A 43 5.90 -0.84 3.01
C PRO A 43 7.21 -0.30 2.44
N HIS A 44 7.21 -0.01 1.14
CA HIS A 44 8.31 0.68 0.49
C HIS A 44 8.15 2.20 0.58
N SER A 45 9.28 2.89 0.60
CA SER A 45 9.30 4.35 0.52
C SER A 45 8.60 4.81 -0.77
N LYS A 46 7.58 5.66 -0.63
CA LYS A 46 6.93 6.35 -1.76
C LYS A 46 7.78 7.52 -2.27
N ALA A 47 8.90 7.81 -1.63
CA ALA A 47 9.76 8.91 -2.04
C ALA A 47 10.34 8.61 -3.43
N PRO A 48 10.31 9.58 -4.36
CA PRO A 48 10.97 9.41 -5.64
C PRO A 48 12.47 9.14 -5.41
N LEU A 49 13.02 8.22 -6.20
CA LEU A 49 14.44 7.84 -6.15
C LEU A 49 15.35 9.05 -6.38
N VAL A 50 14.91 9.97 -7.25
CA VAL A 50 15.60 11.21 -7.55
C VAL A 50 14.77 12.38 -7.02
N ARG A 51 15.28 13.05 -5.99
CA ARG A 51 14.75 14.34 -5.54
C ARG A 51 15.32 15.41 -6.47
N ARG A 52 14.46 16.23 -7.10
CA ARG A 52 14.94 17.42 -7.83
C ARG A 52 15.71 18.28 -6.85
N LYS A 53 16.98 18.55 -7.17
CA LYS A 53 17.75 19.59 -6.49
C LYS A 53 17.10 20.91 -6.90
N SER A 54 16.54 21.62 -5.92
CA SER A 54 16.15 23.01 -6.14
C SER A 54 17.44 23.77 -6.43
N THR A 55 17.63 24.17 -7.69
CA THR A 55 18.65 25.16 -8.01
C THR A 55 18.13 26.46 -7.41
N GLY A 56 18.42 26.67 -6.13
CA GLY A 56 18.32 27.98 -5.53
C GLY A 56 19.30 28.86 -6.30
N ILE A 57 18.82 29.52 -7.33
CA ILE A 57 19.52 30.62 -7.96
C ILE A 57 19.71 31.61 -6.79
N PRO A 58 20.95 31.90 -6.36
CA PRO A 58 21.14 33.00 -5.44
C PRO A 58 20.62 34.23 -6.17
N MET A 59 19.49 34.78 -5.71
CA MET A 59 19.05 36.10 -6.13
C MET A 59 20.20 37.04 -5.78
N CYS A 60 20.64 37.80 -6.79
CA CYS A 60 21.78 38.72 -6.76
C CYS A 60 21.78 39.65 -5.54
#